data_AF-A0ABC8QNP2-F1
#
_entry.id   AF-A0ABC8QNP2-F1
#
_cell.length_a   1.000
_cell.length_b   1.000
_cell.length_c   1.000
_cell.angle_alpha   90.00
_cell.angle_beta   90.00
_cell.angle_gamma   90.00
#
_symmetry.space_group_name_H-M   'P 1'
#
loop_
_entity.id
_entity.type
_entity.pdbx_description
1 polymer ?
#
loop_
_entity_poly.entity_id
_entity_poly.type
_entity_poly.pdbx_seq_one_letter_code
_entity_poly.pdbx_strand_id
1 'polypeptide(L)'
;MAMRIATVPKTHEDQVYLCRYEDDHHLILMLKDGDRIRVAMRDPPYVKGVELKKFGTHLVFENDDDFDGDEDNLDESQQSVSGKLTSFIRFSKANNHTSDSSH
;
A
#
# COMPACT_ATOMS: atom_id res chain seq x y z
N MET A 1 12.26 4.75 15.63
CA MET A 1 12.46 3.41 15.03
C MET A 1 12.40 3.55 13.52
N ALA A 2 13.15 2.77 12.74
CA ALA A 2 13.06 2.80 11.27
C ALA A 2 13.10 1.37 10.73
N MET A 3 12.15 1.04 9.87
CA MET A 3 12.08 -0.24 9.18
C MET A 3 12.40 -0.02 7.71
N ARG A 4 13.18 -0.94 7.13
CA ARG A 4 13.64 -0.81 5.75
C ARG A 4 12.73 -1.61 4.83
N ILE A 5 12.03 -0.90 3.96
CA ILE A 5 11.43 -1.49 2.77
C ILE A 5 12.53 -1.50 1.72
N ALA A 6 13.26 -2.62 1.62
CA ALA A 6 14.33 -2.80 0.66
C ALA A 6 13.77 -3.52 -0.58
N THR A 7 13.04 -2.80 -1.42
CA THR A 7 12.62 -3.33 -2.71
C THR A 7 13.34 -2.58 -3.81
N VAL A 8 13.87 -3.34 -4.78
CA VAL A 8 14.53 -2.79 -5.95
C VAL A 8 13.47 -2.65 -7.05
N PRO A 9 13.25 -1.45 -7.60
CA PRO A 9 12.45 -1.26 -8.80
C PRO A 9 12.86 -2.23 -9.90
N LYS A 10 11.89 -2.99 -10.44
CA LYS A 10 12.13 -3.97 -11.49
C LYS A 10 12.26 -3.32 -12.87
N THR A 11 11.58 -2.20 -13.07
CA THR A 11 11.57 -1.42 -14.32
C THR A 11 11.82 0.06 -14.04
N HIS A 12 11.96 0.86 -15.10
CA HIS A 12 12.04 2.32 -15.03
C HIS A 12 10.67 3.00 -14.89
N GLU A 13 9.60 2.23 -14.85
CA GLU A 13 8.23 2.72 -14.70
C GLU A 13 7.85 2.87 -13.23
N ASP A 14 6.78 3.63 -12.98
CA ASP A 14 6.21 3.82 -11.66
C ASP A 14 5.71 2.49 -11.09
N GLN A 15 6.12 2.19 -9.86
CA GLN A 15 5.80 0.94 -9.18
C GLN A 15 5.13 1.23 -7.84
N VAL A 16 4.11 0.43 -7.52
CA VAL A 16 3.43 0.44 -6.23
C VAL A 16 3.92 -0.73 -5.41
N TYR A 17 4.32 -0.46 -4.16
CA TYR A 17 4.72 -1.47 -3.20
C TYR A 17 3.77 -1.44 -2.01
N LEU A 18 3.27 -2.63 -1.66
CA LEU A 18 2.45 -2.85 -0.48
C LEU A 18 3.26 -3.64 0.54
N CYS A 19 3.23 -3.19 1.80
CA CYS A 19 3.78 -3.94 2.92
C CYS A 19 2.68 -4.10 3.97
N ARG A 20 2.42 -5.35 4.37
CA ARG A 20 1.50 -5.72 5.46
C ARG A 20 2.35 -6.31 6.58
N TYR A 21 2.06 -5.89 7.81
CA TYR A 21 2.72 -6.39 9.01
C TYR A 21 1.64 -7.00 9.89
N GLU A 22 1.87 -8.22 10.34
CA GLU A 22 1.00 -8.91 11.29
C GLU A 22 1.13 -8.27 12.68
N ASP A 23 0.15 -8.54 13.54
CA ASP A 23 0.03 -7.99 14.88
C ASP A 23 1.19 -8.37 15.80
N ASP A 24 1.79 -9.53 15.57
CA ASP A 24 3.00 -10.02 16.25
C ASP A 24 4.30 -9.36 15.77
N HIS A 25 4.24 -8.55 14.70
CA HIS A 25 5.42 -7.95 14.13
C HIS A 25 6.01 -6.90 15.08
N HIS A 26 7.32 -6.91 15.27
CA HIS A 26 8.02 -6.01 16.20
C HIS A 26 7.68 -4.53 16.02
N LEU A 27 7.38 -4.08 14.79
CA LEU A 27 6.93 -2.72 14.56
C LEU A 27 5.62 -2.41 15.28
N ILE A 28 4.64 -3.32 15.18
CA ILE A 28 3.31 -3.16 15.74
C ILE A 28 3.38 -3.21 17.26
N LEU A 29 4.10 -4.18 17.81
CA LEU A 29 4.29 -4.34 19.26
C LEU A 29 4.95 -3.13 19.95
N MET A 30 5.67 -2.29 19.20
CA MET A 30 6.37 -1.12 19.73
C MET A 30 5.59 0.19 19.57
N LEU A 31 4.51 0.21 18.78
CA LEU A 31 3.68 1.40 18.61
C LEU A 31 2.95 1.70 19.93
N LYS A 32 2.95 2.98 20.31
CA LYS A 32 2.20 3.48 21.45
C LYS A 32 1.14 4.47 20.99
N ASP A 33 0.15 4.68 21.84
CA ASP A 33 -0.85 5.71 21.60
C ASP A 33 -0.18 7.08 21.40
N GLY A 34 -0.64 7.81 20.38
CA GLY A 34 -0.06 9.08 19.94
C GLY A 34 1.20 8.99 19.06
N ASP A 35 1.75 7.80 18.79
CA ASP A 35 2.87 7.65 17.87
C ASP A 35 2.48 8.01 16.43
N ARG A 36 3.44 8.55 15.68
CA ARG A 36 3.26 8.92 14.27
C ARG A 36 4.12 8.04 13.38
N ILE A 37 3.45 7.30 12.50
CA ILE A 37 4.13 6.56 11.44
C ILE A 37 4.44 7.50 10.28
N ARG A 38 5.67 7.43 9.76
CA ARG A 38 6.11 8.20 8.60
C ARG A 38 6.88 7.29 7.65
N VAL A 39 6.57 7.39 6.36
CA VAL A 39 7.39 6.80 5.31
C VAL A 39 8.40 7.85 4.86
N ALA A 40 9.67 7.48 4.84
CA ALA A 40 10.75 8.37 4.43
C ALA A 40 11.76 7.60 3.59
N MET A 41 12.33 8.30 2.60
CA MET A 41 13.49 7.79 1.88
C MET A 41 14.72 7.89 2.78
N ARG A 42 15.59 6.87 2.69
CA ARG A 42 16.86 6.89 3.40
C ARG A 42 17.76 7.97 2.80
N ASP A 43 18.50 8.67 3.67
CA ASP A 43 19.60 9.55 3.27
C ASP A 43 20.92 9.02 3.85
N PRO A 44 21.89 8.57 3.02
CA PRO A 44 21.83 8.52 1.55
C PRO A 44 20.89 7.40 1.03
N PRO A 45 20.32 7.54 -0.18
CA PRO A 45 19.46 6.52 -0.79
C PRO A 45 20.20 5.20 -0.99
N TYR A 46 19.55 4.08 -0.70
CA TYR A 46 20.13 2.74 -0.93
C TYR A 46 20.20 2.41 -2.43
N VAL A 47 19.16 2.77 -3.19
CA VAL A 47 19.13 2.67 -4.66
C VAL A 47 19.16 4.09 -5.22
N LYS A 48 20.18 4.41 -6.02
CA LYS A 48 20.30 5.73 -6.66
C LYS A 48 19.24 5.89 -7.75
N GLY A 49 18.68 7.10 -7.87
CA GLY A 49 17.68 7.43 -8.89
C GLY A 49 16.26 6.97 -8.57
N VAL A 50 16.02 6.39 -7.39
CA VAL A 50 14.67 6.08 -6.91
C VAL A 50 14.11 7.27 -6.17
N GLU A 51 12.87 7.62 -6.48
CA GLU A 51 12.14 8.72 -5.84
C GLU A 51 10.81 8.21 -5.27
N LEU A 52 10.46 8.67 -4.06
CA LEU A 52 9.17 8.39 -3.46
C LEU A 52 8.16 9.43 -3.92
N LYS A 53 7.30 9.08 -4.89
CA LYS A 53 6.29 9.99 -5.43
C LYS A 53 5.09 10.19 -4.51
N LYS A 54 4.56 9.09 -3.96
CA LYS A 54 3.41 9.08 -3.05
C LYS A 54 3.60 7.97 -2.02
N PHE A 55 3.06 8.17 -0.83
CA PHE A 55 3.00 7.15 0.21
C PHE A 55 1.72 7.30 1.04
N GLY A 56 1.31 6.21 1.67
CA GLY A 56 0.21 6.17 2.61
C GLY A 56 0.50 5.13 3.70
N THR A 57 -0.20 5.24 4.81
CA THR A 57 -0.19 4.24 5.87
C THR A 57 -1.60 4.12 6.42
N HIS A 58 -2.03 2.90 6.66
CA HIS A 58 -3.32 2.59 7.24
C HIS A 58 -3.11 1.55 8.34
N LEU A 59 -3.70 1.78 9.50
CA LEU A 59 -3.73 0.81 10.60
C LEU A 59 -5.05 0.06 10.46
N VAL A 60 -4.95 -1.26 10.37
CA VAL A 60 -6.10 -2.17 10.31
C VAL A 60 -6.34 -2.67 11.74
N PHE A 61 -7.54 -2.50 12.25
CA PHE A 61 -7.95 -3.00 13.57
C PHE A 61 -8.83 -4.25 13.42
N GLU A 62 -9.04 -4.96 14.53
CA GLU A 62 -10.03 -6.05 14.57
C GLU A 62 -11.38 -5.55 14.04
N ASN A 63 -12.03 -6.32 13.17
CA ASN A 63 -13.24 -6.00 12.40
C ASN A 63 -13.08 -5.13 11.15
N ASP A 64 -11.89 -4.59 10.83
CA ASP A 64 -11.69 -3.81 9.60
C ASP A 64 -11.48 -4.69 8.34
N ASP A 65 -11.10 -5.96 8.53
CA ASP A 65 -10.76 -6.91 7.44
C ASP A 65 -11.40 -8.29 7.64
N ASP A 66 -12.42 -8.37 8.51
CA ASP A 66 -13.02 -9.64 8.97
C ASP A 66 -14.21 -10.09 8.07
N PHE A 67 -14.45 -9.37 6.97
CA PHE A 67 -15.55 -9.69 6.05
C PHE A 67 -15.08 -10.66 4.97
N ASP A 68 -15.41 -11.94 5.15
CA ASP A 68 -15.07 -13.02 4.20
C ASP A 68 -16.04 -13.15 3.01
N GLY A 69 -17.00 -12.22 2.86
CA GLY A 69 -18.00 -12.24 1.79
C GLY A 69 -17.53 -11.58 0.49
N ASP A 70 -18.35 -11.68 -0.56
CA ASP A 70 -18.12 -10.95 -1.80
C ASP A 70 -18.39 -9.44 -1.60
N GLU A 71 -17.35 -8.64 -1.69
CA GLU A 71 -17.38 -7.19 -1.51
C GLU A 71 -17.63 -6.39 -2.80
N ASP A 72 -17.70 -7.06 -3.96
CA ASP A 72 -17.78 -6.38 -5.27
C ASP A 72 -19.04 -5.50 -5.40
N ASN A 73 -20.10 -5.80 -4.65
CA ASN A 73 -21.37 -5.06 -4.65
C ASN A 73 -21.58 -4.19 -3.41
N LEU A 74 -20.63 -4.14 -2.48
CA LEU A 74 -20.72 -3.29 -1.30
C LEU A 74 -20.41 -1.84 -1.66
N ASP A 75 -21.01 -0.91 -0.91
CA ASP A 75 -20.62 0.49 -0.98
C ASP A 75 -19.16 0.65 -0.53
N GLU A 76 -18.42 1.60 -1.10
CA GLU A 76 -17.01 1.83 -0.74
C GLU A 76 -16.84 2.07 0.77
N SER A 77 -17.81 2.68 1.45
CA SER A 77 -17.72 2.85 2.91
C SER A 77 -17.76 1.54 3.70
N GLN A 78 -18.31 0.48 3.10
CA GLN A 78 -18.55 -0.84 3.70
C GLN A 78 -17.52 -1.90 3.31
N GLN A 79 -16.67 -1.62 2.32
CA GLN A 79 -15.60 -2.53 1.89
C GLN A 79 -14.47 -2.59 2.92
N SER A 80 -13.89 -3.78 3.11
CA SER A 80 -12.67 -3.97 3.89
C SER A 80 -11.50 -3.19 3.29
N VAL A 81 -10.44 -3.04 4.08
CA VAL A 81 -9.20 -2.43 3.59
C VAL A 81 -8.62 -3.25 2.43
N SER A 82 -8.70 -4.58 2.51
CA SER A 82 -8.26 -5.47 1.44
C SER A 82 -9.13 -5.33 0.18
N GLY A 83 -10.45 -5.18 0.33
CA GLY A 83 -11.38 -4.94 -0.79
C GLY A 83 -11.09 -3.63 -1.51
N LYS A 84 -11.00 -2.52 -0.78
CA LYS A 84 -10.63 -1.19 -1.31
C LYS A 84 -9.31 -1.21 -2.06
N LEU A 85 -8.30 -1.88 -1.49
CA LEU A 85 -6.97 -1.96 -2.08
C LEU A 85 -6.97 -2.81 -3.35
N THR A 86 -7.72 -3.90 -3.37
CA THR A 86 -7.91 -4.74 -4.57
C THR A 86 -8.58 -3.94 -5.69
N SER A 87 -9.64 -3.19 -5.36
CA SER A 87 -10.32 -2.28 -6.29
C SER A 87 -9.39 -1.21 -6.85
N PHE A 88 -8.58 -0.57 -6.00
CA PHE A 88 -7.58 0.42 -6.44
C PHE A 88 -6.56 -0.18 -7.42
N ILE A 89 -6.00 -1.34 -7.09
CA ILE A 89 -5.02 -2.03 -7.96
C ILE A 89 -5.68 -2.42 -9.29
N ARG A 90 -6.90 -2.97 -9.26
CA ARG A 90 -7.66 -3.34 -10.46
C ARG A 90 -7.94 -2.11 -11.34
N PHE A 91 -8.40 -1.00 -10.75
CA PHE A 91 -8.65 0.24 -11.47
C PHE A 91 -7.38 0.78 -12.13
N SER A 92 -6.25 0.78 -11.41
CA SER A 92 -4.96 1.21 -11.97
C SER A 92 -4.51 0.37 -13.16
N LYS A 93 -4.86 -0.93 -13.19
CA LYS A 93 -4.57 -1.84 -14.29
C LYS A 93 -5.50 -1.62 -15.50
N ALA A 94 -6.77 -1.32 -15.26
CA ALA A 94 -7.76 -1.10 -16.31
C ALA A 94 -7.50 0.19 -17.10
N ASN A 95 -7.05 1.25 -16.42
CA ASN A 95 -6.81 2.56 -17.05
C ASN A 95 -5.54 2.60 -17.93
N ASN A 96 -4.66 1.59 -17.82
CA ASN A 96 -3.49 1.46 -18.69
C ASN A 96 -3.81 0.76 -20.02
N HIS A 97 -4.99 0.15 -20.17
CA HIS A 97 -5.40 -0.54 -21.40
C HIS A 97 -6.24 0.32 -22.35
N THR A 98 -6.63 1.53 -21.96
CA THR A 98 -7.50 2.41 -22.76
C THR A 98 -6.74 3.43 -23.63
N SER A 99 -5.40 3.41 -23.65
CA SER A 99 -4.60 4.33 -24.47
C SER A 99 -4.11 3.75 -25.81
N ASP A 100 -4.36 2.46 -26.09
CA ASP A 100 -4.00 1.82 -27.38
C ASP A 100 -5.26 1.46 -28.19
N SER A 101 -5.96 2.46 -28.73
CA SER A 101 -6.60 2.31 -30.04
C SER A 101 -6.94 3.67 -30.66
N SER A 102 -6.01 4.21 -31.43
CA SER A 102 -6.28 5.20 -32.47
C SER A 102 -5.12 5.24 -33.48
N HIS A 103 -5.08 4.24 -34.38
CA HIS A 103 -4.67 4.45 -35.77
C HIS A 103 -5.22 3.36 -36.68
#